data_AF-A0A1Q7Q9D7-F1
#
_entry.id   AF-A0A1Q7Q9D7-F1
#
_cell.length_a   1.000
_cell.length_b   1.000
_cell.length_c   1.000
_cell.angle_alpha   90.00
_cell.angle_beta   90.00
_cell.angle_gamma   90.00
#
_symmetry.space_group_name_H-M   'P 1'
#
loop_
_entity.id
_entity.type
_entity.pdbx_description
1 polymer ?
#
loop_
_entity_poly.entity_id
_entity_poly.type
_entity_poly.pdbx_seq_one_letter_code
_entity_poly.pdbx_strand_id
1 'polypeptide(L)'
;MCSFCIVPFVRGTERSRPLTDVVEDVCRFALQGVREVTLLGQTVNSYRDPQTKAGLSDLLEAVERIPGIWRVRFLTSHPRHVHDDLLLAIRDLPRVCEHLHLPFQSADDAGDHRPCPRPHP
;
A
#
# COMPACT_ATOMS: atom_id res chain seq x y z
N MET A 1 -13.63 -2.88 7.86
CA MET A 1 -12.94 -2.91 9.17
C MET A 1 -12.77 -4.37 9.54
N CYS A 2 -11.52 -4.85 9.73
CA CYS A 2 -11.28 -6.26 10.04
C CYS A 2 -11.60 -6.53 11.51
N SER A 3 -12.49 -7.47 11.79
CA SER A 3 -12.97 -7.79 13.15
C SER A 3 -11.88 -8.34 14.09
N PHE A 4 -10.75 -8.80 13.54
CA PHE A 4 -9.65 -9.38 14.32
C PHE A 4 -8.46 -8.43 14.52
N CYS A 5 -8.47 -7.26 13.86
CA CYS A 5 -7.32 -6.38 13.88
C CYS A 5 -7.41 -5.40 15.06
N ILE A 6 -6.61 -5.61 16.11
CA ILE A 6 -6.45 -4.69 17.25
C ILE A 6 -5.83 -3.35 16.82
N VAL A 7 -5.11 -3.33 15.69
CA VAL A 7 -4.27 -2.22 15.25
C VAL A 7 -4.96 -0.84 15.22
N PRO A 8 -6.23 -0.67 14.78
CA PRO A 8 -6.89 0.63 14.80
C PRO A 8 -7.01 1.21 16.23
N PHE A 9 -7.14 0.35 17.24
CA PHE A 9 -7.30 0.74 18.63
C PHE A 9 -5.96 1.05 19.32
N VAL A 10 -4.85 0.45 18.86
CA VAL A 10 -3.52 0.65 19.46
C VAL A 10 -2.60 1.59 18.69
N ARG A 11 -2.79 1.80 17.37
CA ARG A 11 -1.93 2.65 16.53
C ARG A 11 -2.61 3.93 16.02
N GLY A 12 -3.88 4.14 16.36
CA GLY A 12 -4.67 5.29 15.91
C GLY A 12 -5.04 5.20 14.42
N THR A 13 -5.56 6.30 13.88
CA THR A 13 -5.99 6.37 12.48
C THR A 13 -4.79 6.21 11.54
N GLU A 14 -4.93 5.39 10.51
CA GLU A 14 -3.94 5.24 9.45
C GLU A 14 -3.61 6.62 8.84
N ARG A 15 -2.31 6.90 8.72
CA ARG A 15 -1.80 8.14 8.10
C ARG A 15 -0.77 7.77 7.05
N SER A 16 -0.99 8.26 5.84
CA SER A 16 -0.03 8.17 4.76
C SER A 16 1.00 9.28 4.87
N ARG A 17 2.26 8.96 4.54
CA ARG A 17 3.31 9.96 4.37
C ARG A 17 3.13 10.71 3.05
N PRO A 18 3.55 11.99 2.95
CA PRO A 18 3.68 12.66 1.67
C PRO A 18 4.53 11.84 0.69
N LEU A 19 4.11 11.81 -0.57
CA LEU A 19 4.75 11.11 -1.67
C LEU A 19 6.18 11.62 -1.84
N THR A 20 6.37 12.93 -1.71
CA THR A 20 7.68 13.59 -1.77
C THR A 20 8.64 13.01 -0.74
N ASP A 21 8.20 12.84 0.51
CA ASP A 21 9.04 12.33 1.58
C ASP A 21 9.48 10.88 1.32
N VAL A 22 8.56 10.06 0.77
CA VAL A 22 8.86 8.67 0.42
C VAL A 22 9.85 8.60 -0.74
N VAL A 23 9.65 9.41 -1.78
CA VAL A 23 10.55 9.50 -2.94
C VAL A 23 11.94 9.99 -2.52
N GLU A 24 12.04 10.98 -1.64
CA GLU A 24 13.31 11.48 -1.11
C GLU A 24 14.07 10.42 -0.32
N ASP A 25 13.38 9.64 0.52
CA ASP A 25 13.99 8.52 1.23
C ASP A 25 14.53 7.47 0.25
N VAL A 26 13.76 7.12 -0.78
CA VAL A 26 14.20 6.15 -1.79
C VAL A 26 15.37 6.67 -2.61
N CYS A 27 15.36 7.93 -3.02
CA CYS A 27 16.50 8.58 -3.68
C CYS A 27 17.76 8.49 -2.82
N ARG A 28 17.65 8.74 -1.51
CA ARG A 28 18.77 8.61 -0.57
C ARG A 28 19.31 7.18 -0.52
N PHE A 29 18.44 6.18 -0.49
CA PHE A 29 18.84 4.78 -0.53
C PHE A 29 19.49 4.40 -1.86
N ALA A 30 18.97 4.89 -2.99
CA ALA A 30 19.56 4.67 -4.30
C ALA A 30 20.99 5.23 -4.38
N LEU A 31 21.24 6.42 -3.82
CA LEU A 31 22.57 7.02 -3.71
C LEU A 31 23.53 6.18 -2.85
N GLN A 32 23.01 5.41 -1.89
CA GLN A 32 23.78 4.47 -1.07
C GLN A 32 24.00 3.11 -1.77
N GLY A 33 23.56 2.96 -3.02
CA GLY A 33 23.72 1.73 -3.79
C GLY A 33 22.61 0.70 -3.58
N VAL A 34 21.52 1.05 -2.89
CA VAL A 34 20.34 0.19 -2.78
C VAL A 34 19.69 0.08 -4.16
N ARG A 35 19.45 -1.16 -4.59
CA ARG A 35 18.86 -1.47 -5.92
C ARG A 35 17.42 -1.97 -5.85
N GLU A 36 16.98 -2.43 -4.67
CA GLU A 36 15.64 -2.96 -4.44
C GLU A 36 15.00 -2.27 -3.24
N VAL A 37 13.75 -1.83 -3.41
CA VAL A 37 12.97 -1.18 -2.35
C VAL A 37 11.64 -1.90 -2.18
N THR A 38 11.24 -2.07 -0.92
CA THR A 38 9.92 -2.60 -0.57
C THR A 38 9.13 -1.54 0.18
N LEU A 39 8.01 -1.09 -0.39
CA LEU A 39 7.06 -0.19 0.25
C LEU A 39 6.20 -0.98 1.24
N LEU A 40 6.16 -0.50 2.49
CA LEU A 40 5.48 -1.14 3.60
C LEU A 40 4.48 -0.18 4.25
N GLY A 41 3.35 -0.73 4.70
CA GLY A 41 2.26 -0.02 5.33
C GLY A 41 1.31 -1.00 6.03
N GLN A 42 0.38 -0.50 6.82
CA GLN A 42 -0.65 -1.36 7.43
C GLN A 42 -1.60 -1.88 6.35
N THR A 43 -2.08 -0.99 5.48
CA THR A 43 -2.70 -1.34 4.21
C THR A 43 -2.04 -0.51 3.12
N VAL A 44 -1.05 -1.04 2.41
CA VAL A 44 -0.32 -0.24 1.39
C VAL A 44 -1.24 0.23 0.27
N ASN A 45 -2.27 -0.53 -0.06
CA ASN A 45 -3.26 -0.16 -1.08
C ASN A 45 -4.22 0.98 -0.67
N SER A 46 -4.28 1.38 0.61
CA SER A 46 -5.01 2.59 1.03
C SER A 46 -4.12 3.83 1.06
N TYR A 47 -2.88 3.74 0.54
CA TYR A 47 -1.98 4.87 0.45
C TYR A 47 -2.67 6.03 -0.27
N ARG A 48 -2.68 7.17 0.41
CA ARG A 48 -3.24 8.40 -0.13
C ARG A 48 -2.44 9.58 0.34
N ASP A 49 -1.78 10.25 -0.58
CA ASP A 49 -1.00 11.43 -0.27
C ASP A 49 -1.88 12.48 0.44
N PRO A 50 -1.44 13.02 1.60
CA PRO A 50 -2.24 13.96 2.37
C PRO A 50 -2.48 15.29 1.62
N GLN A 51 -1.56 15.72 0.77
CA GLN A 51 -1.53 16.98 0.03
C GLN A 51 -2.18 16.87 -1.36
N THR A 52 -1.70 15.96 -2.19
CA THR A 52 -2.09 15.82 -3.61
C THR A 52 -3.23 14.82 -3.82
N LYS A 53 -3.52 13.99 -2.81
CA LYS A 53 -4.47 12.88 -2.89
C LYS A 53 -4.08 11.76 -3.86
N ALA A 54 -2.83 11.77 -4.32
CA ALA A 54 -2.22 10.71 -5.13
C ALA A 54 -2.33 9.34 -4.45
N GLY A 55 -2.56 8.31 -5.25
CA GLY A 55 -2.73 6.92 -4.82
C GLY A 55 -1.43 6.13 -4.80
N LEU A 56 -1.55 4.82 -4.54
CA LEU A 56 -0.42 3.90 -4.57
C LEU A 56 0.20 3.79 -5.98
N SER A 57 -0.63 3.82 -7.03
CA SER A 57 -0.22 3.82 -8.43
C SER A 57 0.75 4.98 -8.72
N ASP A 58 0.38 6.21 -8.34
CA ASP A 58 1.23 7.40 -8.48
C ASP A 58 2.56 7.27 -7.71
N LEU A 59 2.52 6.70 -6.51
CA LEU A 59 3.74 6.47 -5.71
C LEU A 59 4.67 5.45 -6.39
N LEU A 60 4.11 4.38 -6.94
CA LEU A 60 4.89 3.36 -7.67
C LEU A 60 5.54 3.97 -8.91
N GLU A 61 4.81 4.79 -9.68
CA GLU A 61 5.36 5.52 -10.82
C GLU A 61 6.52 6.45 -10.41
N ALA A 62 6.33 7.21 -9.32
CA ALA A 62 7.35 8.15 -8.86
C ALA A 62 8.63 7.42 -8.39
N VAL A 63 8.49 6.30 -7.70
CA VAL A 63 9.62 5.49 -7.21
C VAL A 63 10.32 4.75 -8.35
N GLU A 64 9.58 4.27 -9.35
CA GLU A 64 10.13 3.58 -10.52
C GLU A 64 11.07 4.48 -11.32
N ARG A 65 10.75 5.77 -11.45
CA ARG A 65 11.57 6.77 -12.16
C ARG A 65 12.91 7.09 -11.49
N ILE A 66 13.14 6.66 -10.25
CA ILE A 66 14.38 6.96 -9.52
C ILE A 66 15.56 6.20 -10.15
N PRO A 67 16.62 6.91 -10.60
CA PRO A 67 17.81 6.26 -11.13
C PRO A 67 18.49 5.39 -10.07
N GLY A 68 18.91 4.18 -10.46
CA GLY A 68 19.59 3.24 -9.56
C GLY A 68 18.66 2.29 -8.82
N ILE A 69 17.35 2.52 -8.82
CA ILE A 69 16.36 1.53 -8.41
C ILE A 69 16.08 0.60 -9.58
N TRP A 70 16.28 -0.70 -9.34
CA TRP A 70 16.05 -1.77 -10.32
C TRP A 70 14.77 -2.54 -10.01
N ARG A 71 14.32 -2.52 -8.76
CA ARG A 71 13.14 -3.25 -8.34
C ARG A 71 12.35 -2.56 -7.23
N VAL A 72 11.04 -2.51 -7.41
CA VAL A 72 10.07 -1.96 -6.48
C VAL A 72 9.08 -3.06 -6.11
N ARG A 73 8.91 -3.28 -4.81
CA ARG A 73 7.91 -4.19 -4.24
C ARG A 73 6.98 -3.43 -3.31
N PHE A 74 5.81 -3.98 -3.09
CA PHE A 74 4.94 -3.55 -2.00
C PHE A 74 4.32 -4.77 -1.33
N LEU A 75 4.10 -4.68 -0.03
CA LEU A 75 3.59 -5.75 0.82
C LEU A 75 2.46 -5.18 1.68
N THR A 76 1.39 -5.97 1.87
CA THR A 76 0.10 -5.63 2.51
C THR A 76 -0.95 -5.00 1.59
N SER A 77 -1.43 -5.79 0.62
CA SER A 77 -2.61 -5.43 -0.16
C SER A 77 -3.87 -6.00 0.49
N HIS A 78 -4.82 -5.15 0.89
CA HIS A 78 -6.16 -5.63 1.25
C HIS A 78 -6.95 -5.86 -0.04
N PRO A 79 -7.57 -7.04 -0.26
CA PRO A 79 -8.22 -7.37 -1.53
C PRO A 79 -9.33 -6.40 -1.98
N ARG A 80 -9.95 -5.65 -1.06
CA ARG A 80 -10.98 -4.64 -1.41
C ARG A 80 -10.43 -3.37 -2.04
N HIS A 81 -9.12 -3.12 -1.92
CA HIS A 81 -8.47 -1.91 -2.41
C HIS A 81 -7.53 -2.21 -3.59
N VAL A 82 -7.79 -3.30 -4.32
CA VAL A 82 -7.16 -3.54 -5.62
C VAL A 82 -8.07 -2.88 -6.66
N HIS A 83 -7.64 -1.75 -7.18
CA HIS A 83 -8.32 -1.00 -8.22
C HIS A 83 -7.59 -1.17 -9.56
N ASP A 84 -8.27 -0.89 -10.66
CA ASP A 84 -7.74 -1.10 -12.01
C ASP A 84 -6.44 -0.33 -12.26
N ASP A 85 -6.32 0.88 -11.70
CA ASP A 85 -5.11 1.72 -11.80
C ASP A 85 -3.88 1.05 -11.18
N LEU A 86 -4.03 0.36 -10.04
CA LEU A 86 -2.96 -0.42 -9.44
C LEU A 86 -2.57 -1.62 -10.32
N LEU A 87 -3.55 -2.30 -10.91
CA LEU A 87 -3.29 -3.43 -11.81
C LEU A 87 -2.57 -2.98 -13.09
N LEU A 88 -2.97 -1.85 -13.66
CA LEU A 88 -2.31 -1.23 -14.81
C LEU A 88 -0.89 -0.81 -14.46
N ALA A 89 -0.67 -0.19 -13.29
CA ALA A 89 0.67 0.17 -12.81
C ALA A 89 1.59 -1.06 -12.65
N ILE A 90 1.08 -2.17 -12.11
CA ILE A 90 1.87 -3.42 -12.00
C ILE A 90 2.21 -3.98 -13.39
N ARG A 91 1.31 -3.88 -14.36
CA ARG A 91 1.54 -4.35 -15.74
C ARG A 91 2.53 -3.48 -16.51
N ASP A 92 2.39 -2.16 -16.39
CA ASP A 92 3.03 -1.20 -17.28
C ASP A 92 4.38 -0.70 -16.72
N LEU A 93 4.65 -0.83 -15.42
CA LEU A 93 5.89 -0.39 -14.79
C LEU A 93 6.92 -1.52 -14.71
N PRO A 94 7.98 -1.52 -15.54
CA PRO A 94 8.88 -2.67 -15.69
C PRO A 94 9.74 -2.96 -14.46
N ARG A 95 9.93 -1.96 -13.57
CA ARG A 95 10.68 -2.13 -12.32
C ARG A 95 9.79 -2.50 -11.14
N VAL A 96 8.47 -2.40 -11.29
CA VAL A 96 7.52 -2.87 -10.27
C VAL A 96 7.37 -4.37 -10.44
N CYS A 97 7.59 -5.13 -9.36
CA CYS A 97 7.39 -6.57 -9.44
C CYS A 97 5.92 -6.92 -9.72
N GLU A 98 5.71 -7.87 -10.63
CA GLU A 98 4.45 -8.60 -10.84
C GLU A 98 4.11 -9.54 -9.65
N HIS A 99 4.29 -9.07 -8.42
CA HIS A 99 4.01 -9.82 -7.20
C HIS A 99 3.02 -9.04 -6.34
N LEU A 100 1.79 -9.55 -6.29
CA LEU A 100 0.72 -9.00 -5.46
C LEU A 100 0.54 -9.87 -4.21
N HIS A 101 0.95 -9.36 -3.05
CA HIS A 101 0.83 -10.09 -1.77
C HIS A 101 -0.54 -9.86 -1.13
N LEU A 102 -1.53 -10.69 -1.51
CA LEU A 102 -2.91 -10.67 -1.01
C LEU A 102 -3.12 -11.69 0.12
N PRO A 103 -3.09 -11.29 1.41
CA PRO A 103 -3.56 -12.15 2.48
C PRO A 103 -5.09 -12.28 2.41
N PHE A 104 -5.58 -13.34 1.77
CA PHE A 104 -6.99 -13.72 1.82
C PHE A 104 -7.27 -14.38 3.18
N GLN A 105 -8.08 -13.75 4.03
CA GLN A 105 -8.28 -14.23 5.41
C GLN A 105 -9.42 -15.27 5.55
N SER A 106 -10.33 -15.35 4.57
CA SER A 106 -11.43 -16.34 4.50
C SER A 106 -12.07 -16.25 3.10
N ALA A 107 -12.54 -17.39 2.57
CA ALA A 107 -13.33 -17.48 1.33
C ALA A 107 -14.75 -17.97 1.64
N ASP A 108 -15.49 -17.21 2.45
CA ASP A 108 -16.91 -17.43 2.75
C ASP A 108 -17.74 -16.20 2.32
N ASP A 109 -18.73 -16.39 1.46
CA ASP A 109 -19.67 -15.34 1.01
C ASP A 109 -20.53 -14.77 2.16
N ALA A 110 -20.60 -15.47 3.31
CA ALA A 110 -21.48 -15.12 4.42
C ALA A 110 -20.95 -14.02 5.37
N GLY A 111 -19.70 -13.56 5.20
CA GLY A 111 -19.03 -12.64 6.13
C GLY A 111 -19.21 -11.15 5.86
N ASP A 112 -19.73 -10.75 4.70
CA ASP A 112 -19.67 -9.34 4.24
C ASP A 112 -20.78 -8.41 4.78
N HIS A 113 -21.80 -8.94 5.47
CA HIS A 113 -23.01 -8.16 5.76
C HIS A 113 -23.48 -8.15 7.22
N ARG A 114 -22.66 -8.51 8.22
CA ARG A 114 -23.13 -8.46 9.61
C ARG A 114 -22.75 -7.11 10.27
N PRO A 115 -23.69 -6.17 10.50
CA PRO A 115 -23.39 -4.96 11.24
C PRO A 115 -23.13 -5.32 12.70
N CYS A 116 -22.00 -4.84 13.22
CA CYS A 116 -21.59 -5.03 14.61
C CYS A 116 -22.60 -4.35 15.55
N PRO A 117 -23.20 -5.07 16.52
CA PRO A 117 -24.08 -4.45 17.50
C PRO A 117 -23.26 -3.51 18.40
N ARG A 118 -23.66 -2.23 18.46
CA ARG A 118 -23.03 -1.24 19.33
C ARG A 118 -23.26 -1.63 20.79
N PRO A 119 -22.24 -1.61 21.67
CA PRO A 119 -22.48 -1.72 23.10
C PRO A 119 -23.18 -0.44 23.59
N HIS A 120 -24.35 -0.63 24.22
CA HIS A 120 -25.05 0.40 25.00
C HIS A 120 -24.32 0.64 26.35
N PRO A 121 -24.53 1.81 26.99
CA PRO A 121 -23.55 2.48 27.85
C PRO A 121 -23.20 1.77 29.16
#